data_AF-A0A077NJ71-F1
#
_entry.id   AF-A0A077NJ71-F1
#
_cell.length_a   1.000
_cell.length_b   1.000
_cell.length_c   1.000
_cell.angle_alpha   90.00
_cell.angle_beta   90.00
_cell.angle_gamma   90.00
#
_symmetry.space_group_name_H-M   'P 1'
#
loop_
_entity.id
_entity.type
_entity.pdbx_description
1 polymer ?
#
loop_
_entity_poly.entity_id
_entity_poly.type
_entity_poly.pdbx_seq_one_letter_code
_entity_poly.pdbx_strand_id
1 'polypeptide(L)'
;MINNSFHLTQIIASAWGDPADITYAIWQAGYRKPERGEKEIAELIIDIMDGVPDEVPYSERPKNLNDILTTELNNIIFDATWSDIATPAVVARVILENGYQKGEKQ
;
A
#
# COMPACT_ATOMS: atom_id res chain seq x y z
N MET A 1 -9.72 -7.98 -15.25
CA MET A 1 -8.98 -6.76 -14.85
C MET A 1 -9.86 -5.52 -14.70
N ILE A 2 -10.81 -5.22 -15.59
CA ILE A 2 -11.61 -3.97 -15.56
C ILE A 2 -12.41 -3.79 -14.24
N ASN A 3 -13.01 -4.86 -13.69
CA ASN A 3 -13.83 -4.76 -12.47
C ASN A 3 -13.03 -4.40 -11.21
N ASN A 4 -11.77 -4.86 -11.09
CA ASN A 4 -10.94 -4.57 -9.91
C ASN A 4 -10.45 -3.12 -9.91
N SER A 5 -10.21 -2.54 -11.10
CA SER A 5 -9.80 -1.16 -11.27
C SER A 5 -10.91 -0.17 -10.91
N PHE A 6 -12.15 -0.42 -11.35
CA PHE A 6 -13.28 0.45 -11.02
C PHE A 6 -13.57 0.45 -9.51
N HIS A 7 -13.64 -0.73 -8.89
CA HIS A 7 -13.87 -0.84 -7.45
C HIS A 7 -12.76 -0.19 -6.61
N LEU A 8 -11.49 -0.42 -6.99
CA LEU A 8 -10.35 0.21 -6.31
C LEU A 8 -10.39 1.74 -6.42
N THR A 9 -10.75 2.26 -7.60
CA THR A 9 -10.89 3.70 -7.83
C THR A 9 -11.96 4.31 -6.92
N GLN A 10 -13.08 3.63 -6.71
CA GLN A 10 -14.14 4.11 -5.81
C GLN A 10 -13.70 4.16 -4.35
N ILE A 11 -12.95 3.14 -3.89
CA ILE A 11 -12.37 3.13 -2.54
C ILE A 11 -11.45 4.33 -2.36
N ILE A 12 -10.51 4.54 -3.29
CA ILE A 12 -9.54 5.63 -3.23
C ILE A 12 -10.24 6.98 -3.28
N ALA A 13 -11.24 7.15 -4.14
CA ALA A 13 -12.00 8.39 -4.24
C ALA A 13 -12.76 8.72 -2.94
N SER A 14 -13.22 7.69 -2.20
CA SER A 14 -13.95 7.86 -0.94
C SER A 14 -13.04 8.24 0.23
N ALA A 15 -11.76 7.87 0.17
CA ALA A 15 -10.73 8.16 1.18
C ALA A 15 -9.72 9.22 0.72
N TRP A 16 -10.02 9.96 -0.36
CA TRP A 16 -9.07 10.85 -1.01
C TRP A 16 -8.59 11.98 -0.09
N GLY A 17 -7.30 12.30 -0.18
CA GLY A 17 -6.67 13.38 0.59
C GLY A 17 -5.39 12.91 1.28
N ASP A 18 -5.54 12.12 2.35
CA ASP A 18 -4.41 11.60 3.12
C ASP A 18 -3.99 10.20 2.58
N PRO A 19 -2.72 10.01 2.15
CA PRO A 19 -2.20 8.71 1.75
C PRO A 19 -2.42 7.59 2.78
N ALA A 20 -2.37 7.91 4.09
CA ALA A 20 -2.61 6.94 5.15
C ALA A 20 -4.06 6.45 5.16
N ASP A 21 -5.03 7.35 4.99
CA ASP A 21 -6.46 6.99 4.91
C ASP A 21 -6.75 6.14 3.67
N ILE A 22 -6.14 6.50 2.52
CA ILE A 22 -6.23 5.73 1.28
C ILE A 22 -5.66 4.32 1.49
N THR A 23 -4.48 4.22 2.11
CA THR A 23 -3.81 2.95 2.43
C THR A 23 -4.69 2.07 3.31
N TYR A 24 -5.25 2.64 4.39
CA TYR A 24 -6.12 1.93 5.29
C TYR A 24 -7.36 1.38 4.56
N ALA A 25 -8.02 2.21 3.74
CA ALA A 25 -9.20 1.80 3.00
C ALA A 25 -8.93 0.65 2.02
N ILE A 26 -7.81 0.70 1.29
CA ILE A 26 -7.38 -0.37 0.37
C ILE A 26 -7.03 -1.64 1.13
N TRP A 27 -6.33 -1.50 2.26
CA TRP A 27 -5.94 -2.62 3.10
C TRP A 27 -7.16 -3.34 3.67
N GLN A 28 -8.16 -2.60 4.17
CA GLN A 28 -9.44 -3.15 4.64
C GLN A 28 -10.27 -3.78 3.52
N ALA A 29 -10.18 -3.25 2.30
CA ALA A 29 -10.84 -3.83 1.12
C ALA A 29 -10.21 -5.14 0.62
N GLY A 30 -9.11 -5.59 1.25
CA GLY A 30 -8.48 -6.88 0.99
C GLY A 30 -7.51 -6.88 -0.19
N TYR A 31 -7.04 -5.73 -0.67
CA TYR A 31 -6.03 -5.68 -1.72
C TYR A 31 -4.64 -6.04 -1.16
N ARG A 32 -4.00 -7.06 -1.72
CA ARG A 32 -2.69 -7.55 -1.31
C ARG A 32 -1.86 -7.92 -2.54
N LYS A 33 -0.53 -7.94 -2.40
CA LYS A 33 0.36 -8.64 -3.33
C LYS A 33 0.22 -10.16 -3.12
N PRO A 34 0.55 -11.00 -4.12
CA PRO A 34 0.68 -12.44 -3.93
C PRO A 34 1.65 -12.80 -2.81
N GLU A 35 1.54 -14.02 -2.28
CA GLU A 35 2.48 -14.55 -1.31
C GLU A 35 3.91 -14.54 -1.87
N ARG A 36 4.87 -14.16 -1.02
CA ARG A 36 6.29 -14.00 -1.35
C ARG A 36 7.13 -14.98 -0.55
N GLY A 37 8.28 -15.34 -1.10
CA GLY A 37 9.22 -16.21 -0.40
C GLY A 37 9.89 -15.52 0.79
N GLU A 38 10.42 -16.31 1.73
CA GLU A 38 11.09 -15.80 2.94
C GLU A 38 12.22 -14.80 2.63
N LYS A 39 12.99 -15.06 1.57
CA LYS A 39 14.06 -14.16 1.13
C LYS A 39 13.54 -12.77 0.73
N GLU A 40 12.49 -12.72 -0.08
CA GLU A 40 11.90 -11.47 -0.55
C GLU A 40 11.27 -10.69 0.61
N ILE A 41 10.66 -11.39 1.57
CA ILE A 41 10.14 -10.78 2.80
C ILE A 41 11.27 -10.23 3.66
N ALA A 42 12.39 -10.95 3.80
CA ALA A 42 13.54 -10.45 4.55
C ALA A 42 14.14 -9.19 3.92
N GLU A 43 14.30 -9.16 2.59
CA GLU A 43 14.76 -7.99 1.85
C GLU A 43 13.80 -6.79 2.04
N LEU A 44 12.49 -7.02 1.97
CA LEU A 44 11.49 -5.99 2.24
C LEU A 44 11.56 -5.45 3.67
N ILE A 45 11.72 -6.33 4.67
CA ILE A 45 11.83 -5.89 6.07
C ILE A 45 13.05 -4.98 6.23
N ILE A 46 14.18 -5.33 5.62
CA ILE A 46 15.39 -4.50 5.67
C ILE A 46 15.12 -3.13 5.04
N ASP A 47 14.57 -3.10 3.83
CA ASP A 47 14.27 -1.86 3.10
C ASP A 47 13.33 -0.93 3.90
N ILE A 48 12.23 -1.47 4.43
CA ILE A 48 11.27 -0.70 5.22
C ILE A 48 11.89 -0.21 6.53
N MET A 49 12.67 -1.06 7.23
CA MET A 49 13.26 -0.70 8.52
C MET A 49 14.42 0.30 8.37
N ASP A 50 15.18 0.23 7.28
CA ASP A 50 16.23 1.20 6.93
C ASP A 50 15.64 2.56 6.56
N GLY A 51 14.47 2.56 5.93
CA GLY A 51 13.72 3.77 5.60
C GLY A 51 13.04 4.48 6.78
N VAL A 52 13.05 3.90 8.01
CA VAL A 52 12.46 4.55 9.18
C VAL A 52 13.40 5.64 9.71
N PRO A 53 12.98 6.92 9.74
CA PRO A 53 13.81 8.00 10.24
C PRO A 53 14.26 7.80 11.70
N ASP A 54 15.45 8.29 12.03
CA ASP A 54 16.08 8.07 13.34
C ASP A 54 15.28 8.68 14.49
N GLU A 55 14.49 9.72 14.22
CA GLU A 55 13.70 10.46 15.20
C GLU A 55 12.39 9.76 15.53
N VAL A 56 11.96 8.79 14.72
CA VAL A 56 10.75 8.00 14.97
C VAL A 56 10.96 7.14 16.23
N PRO A 57 10.12 7.32 17.27
CA PRO A 57 10.21 6.53 18.50
C PRO A 57 10.13 5.04 18.21
N TYR A 58 10.89 4.23 18.95
CA TYR A 58 10.87 2.77 18.81
C TYR A 58 9.45 2.17 18.92
N SER A 59 8.58 2.80 19.73
CA SER A 59 7.18 2.40 19.90
C SER A 59 6.29 2.60 18.67
N GLU A 60 6.72 3.42 17.71
CA GLU A 60 6.00 3.77 16.48
C GLU A 60 6.56 3.05 15.25
N ARG A 61 7.70 2.37 15.39
CA ARG A 61 8.29 1.57 14.31
C ARG A 61 7.45 0.32 14.01
N PRO A 62 7.52 -0.24 12.79
CA PRO A 62 6.84 -1.50 12.44
C PRO A 62 7.17 -2.62 13.44
N LYS A 63 6.14 -3.32 13.93
CA LYS A 63 6.25 -4.34 14.99
C LYS A 63 6.04 -5.74 14.46
N ASN A 64 5.44 -5.87 13.29
CA ASN A 64 5.06 -7.14 12.71
C ASN A 64 5.00 -7.07 11.18
N LEU A 65 4.82 -8.22 10.53
CA LEU A 65 4.79 -8.30 9.08
C LEU A 65 3.65 -7.48 8.45
N ASN A 66 2.47 -7.38 9.08
CA ASN A 66 1.39 -6.56 8.53
C ASN A 66 1.77 -5.08 8.50
N ASP A 67 2.49 -4.60 9.51
CA ASP A 67 2.97 -3.22 9.52
C ASP A 67 3.92 -3.00 8.33
N ILE A 68 4.87 -3.92 8.11
CA ILE A 68 5.80 -3.88 6.96
C ILE A 68 5.05 -3.88 5.62
N LEU A 69 4.10 -4.79 5.43
CA LEU A 69 3.32 -4.91 4.21
C LEU A 69 2.39 -3.72 3.96
N THR A 70 1.89 -3.10 5.03
CA THR A 70 1.04 -1.91 4.95
C THR A 70 1.89 -0.67 4.64
N THR A 71 3.09 -0.56 5.19
CA THR A 71 4.05 0.50 4.85
C THR A 71 4.49 0.40 3.40
N GLU A 72 4.76 -0.79 2.88
CA GLU A 72 5.05 -1.00 1.44
C GLU A 72 3.92 -0.44 0.56
N LEU A 73 2.66 -0.72 0.90
CA LEU A 73 1.50 -0.17 0.19
C LEU A 73 1.43 1.36 0.35
N ASN A 74 1.68 1.87 1.55
CA ASN A 74 1.65 3.29 1.84
C ASN A 74 2.68 4.08 1.03
N ASN A 75 3.91 3.59 0.91
CA ASN A 75 4.96 4.25 0.14
C ASN A 75 4.54 4.43 -1.32
N ILE A 76 3.97 3.39 -1.93
CA ILE A 76 3.46 3.44 -3.31
C ILE A 76 2.33 4.47 -3.45
N ILE A 77 1.41 4.51 -2.48
CA ILE A 77 0.28 5.44 -2.49
C ILE A 77 0.74 6.87 -2.25
N PHE A 78 1.68 7.08 -1.33
CA PHE A 78 2.24 8.38 -0.99
C PHE A 78 2.85 9.02 -2.23
N ASP A 79 3.74 8.32 -2.92
CA ASP A 79 4.38 8.80 -4.14
C ASP A 79 3.35 9.08 -5.25
N ALA A 80 2.35 8.21 -5.41
CA ALA A 80 1.32 8.38 -6.44
C ALA A 80 0.35 9.54 -6.13
N THR A 81 0.08 9.81 -4.85
CA THR A 81 -0.87 10.85 -4.41
C THR A 81 -0.26 12.25 -4.50
N TRP A 82 1.06 12.38 -4.34
CA TRP A 82 1.77 13.66 -4.45
C TRP A 82 2.30 13.96 -5.85
N SER A 83 1.97 13.13 -6.84
CA SER A 83 2.25 13.42 -8.24
C SER A 83 1.36 14.56 -8.77
N ASP A 84 1.88 15.41 -9.68
CA ASP A 84 1.11 16.50 -10.31
C ASP A 84 -0.12 16.04 -11.12
N ILE A 85 -0.17 14.75 -11.46
CA ILE A 85 -1.26 14.12 -12.21
C ILE A 85 -2.13 13.20 -11.33
N ALA A 86 -1.99 13.32 -10.01
CA ALA A 86 -2.67 12.45 -9.05
C ALA A 86 -4.20 12.57 -9.18
N THR A 87 -4.82 11.42 -9.44
CA THR A 87 -6.27 11.22 -9.37
C THR A 87 -6.53 9.84 -8.78
N PRO A 88 -7.71 9.58 -8.20
CA PRO A 88 -8.05 8.25 -7.70
C PRO A 88 -7.83 7.13 -8.73
N ALA A 89 -8.11 7.40 -10.01
CA ALA A 89 -7.91 6.43 -11.08
C ALA A 89 -6.43 6.19 -11.40
N VAL A 90 -5.60 7.24 -11.36
CA VAL A 90 -4.14 7.12 -11.54
C VAL A 90 -3.52 6.34 -10.38
N VAL A 91 -3.88 6.66 -9.13
CA VAL A 91 -3.40 5.92 -7.95
C VAL A 91 -3.86 4.45 -8.01
N ALA A 92 -5.12 4.19 -8.36
CA ALA A 92 -5.62 2.83 -8.55
C ALA A 92 -4.80 2.05 -9.59
N ARG A 93 -4.46 2.69 -10.71
CA ARG A 93 -3.61 2.08 -11.74
C ARG A 93 -2.23 1.74 -11.21
N VAL A 94 -1.56 2.66 -10.53
CA VAL A 94 -0.22 2.44 -9.96
C VAL A 94 -0.22 1.27 -8.96
N ILE A 95 -1.24 1.18 -8.10
CA ILE A 95 -1.39 0.07 -7.15
C ILE A 95 -1.50 -1.28 -7.88
N LEU A 96 -2.33 -1.35 -8.94
CA LEU A 96 -2.50 -2.57 -9.73
C LEU A 96 -1.24 -2.94 -10.52
N GLU A 97 -0.53 -1.95 -11.07
CA GLU A 97 0.75 -2.13 -11.76
C GLU A 97 1.84 -2.63 -10.82
N ASN A 98 1.77 -2.26 -9.54
CA ASN A 98 2.61 -2.82 -8.48
C ASN A 98 2.16 -4.21 -8.01
N GLY A 99 1.21 -4.85 -8.67
CA GLY A 99 0.83 -6.24 -8.41
C GLY A 99 -0.15 -6.45 -7.25
N TYR A 100 -0.74 -5.38 -6.70
CA TYR A 100 -1.82 -5.54 -5.73
C TYR A 100 -3.10 -6.01 -6.43
N GLN A 101 -3.74 -7.00 -5.84
CA GLN A 101 -5.00 -7.56 -6.33
C GLN A 101 -5.93 -7.75 -5.15
N LYS A 102 -7.24 -7.66 -5.40
CA LYS A 102 -8.24 -8.00 -4.39
C LYS A 102 -8.09 -9.48 -4.08
N GLY A 103 -7.76 -9.82 -2.83
CA GLY A 103 -7.69 -11.22 -2.41
C GLY A 103 -9.00 -11.93 -2.72
N GLU A 104 -8.91 -13.13 -3.28
CA GLU A 104 -10.06 -14.03 -3.30
C GLU A 104 -10.36 -14.35 -1.83
N LYS A 105 -11.63 -14.23 -1.42
CA LYS A 105 -12.06 -14.64 -0.08
C LYS A 105 -11.53 -16.07 0.15
N GLN A 106 -10.61 -16.23 1.09
CA GLN A 106 -10.34 -17.53 1.69
C GLN A 106 -11.56 -17.97 2.49
#